data_AF-A0A7I8J2E0-F1
#
_entry.id   AF-A0A7I8J2E0-F1
#
_cell.length_a   1.000
_cell.length_b   1.000
_cell.length_c   1.000
_cell.angle_alpha   90.00
_cell.angle_beta   90.00
_cell.angle_gamma   90.00
#
_symmetry.space_group_name_H-M   'P 1'
#
loop_
_entity.id
_entity.type
_entity.pdbx_description
1 polymer ?
#
loop_
_entity_poly.entity_id
_entity_poly.type
_entity_poly.pdbx_seq_one_letter_code
_entity_poly.pdbx_strand_id
1 'polypeptide(L)'
;MADAALGYVVQRVGDLLINEAVFLYSVKDQVEWVKEELQAMECFLKDADSKSKGDERVKNWVRQVREIAYRAEDLVESFVLDADGRLANLI
;
A
#
# COMPACT_ATOMS: atom_id res chain seq x y z
N MET A 1 9.41 -0.14 -43.34
CA MET A 1 9.01 -1.27 -42.45
C MET A 1 9.69 -1.19 -41.09
N ALA A 2 11.01 -0.97 -41.00
CA ALA A 2 11.70 -0.74 -39.73
C ALA A 2 11.19 0.49 -38.95
N ASP A 3 10.88 1.60 -39.64
CA ASP A 3 10.30 2.80 -39.02
C ASP A 3 8.91 2.58 -38.40
N ALA A 4 8.07 1.78 -39.05
CA ALA A 4 6.73 1.47 -38.53
C ALA A 4 6.81 0.56 -37.30
N ALA A 5 7.75 -0.40 -37.30
CA ALA A 5 7.99 -1.26 -36.15
C ALA A 5 8.55 -0.47 -34.96
N LEU A 6 9.50 0.45 -35.21
CA LEU A 6 10.03 1.33 -34.17
C LEU A 6 8.96 2.26 -33.60
N GLY A 7 8.14 2.89 -34.47
CA GLY A 7 7.03 3.73 -34.04
C GLY A 7 6.01 2.99 -33.18
N TYR A 8 5.67 1.75 -33.55
CA TYR A 8 4.81 0.89 -32.74
C TYR A 8 5.38 0.59 -31.36
N VAL A 9 6.67 0.26 -31.27
CA VAL A 9 7.33 0.00 -29.97
C VAL A 9 7.37 1.26 -29.11
N VAL A 10 7.71 2.43 -29.68
CA VAL A 10 7.72 3.71 -28.95
C VAL A 10 6.34 4.04 -28.40
N GLN A 11 5.29 3.89 -29.22
CA GLN A 11 3.92 4.12 -28.77
C GLN A 11 3.53 3.16 -27.65
N ARG A 12 3.79 1.86 -27.82
CA ARG A 12 3.43 0.84 -26.83
C ARG A 12 4.12 1.08 -25.49
N VAL A 13 5.41 1.39 -25.50
CA VAL A 13 6.16 1.70 -24.26
C VAL A 13 5.62 2.98 -23.61
N GLY A 14 5.32 4.01 -24.40
CA GLY A 14 4.70 5.24 -23.92
C GLY A 14 3.36 4.99 -23.21
N ASP A 15 2.46 4.26 -23.87
CA ASP A 15 1.14 3.94 -23.32
C ASP A 15 1.24 3.14 -22.02
N LEU A 16 2.15 2.16 -21.95
CA LEU A 16 2.36 1.35 -20.75
C LEU A 16 2.87 2.20 -19.58
N LEU A 17 3.87 3.06 -19.81
CA LEU A 17 4.41 3.95 -18.77
C LEU A 17 3.39 4.97 -18.27
N ILE A 18 2.58 5.54 -19.17
CA ILE A 18 1.52 6.49 -18.80
C ILE A 18 0.46 5.80 -17.94
N ASN A 19 0.02 4.61 -18.32
CA ASN A 19 -0.99 3.86 -17.56
C ASN A 19 -0.48 3.50 -16.15
N GLU A 20 0.77 3.07 -16.02
CA GLU A 20 1.37 2.76 -14.72
C GLU A 20 1.50 4.03 -13.84
N ALA A 21 1.94 5.15 -14.43
CA ALA A 21 2.04 6.42 -13.71
C ALA A 21 0.68 6.90 -13.19
N VAL A 22 -0.38 6.76 -14.00
CA VAL A 22 -1.76 7.09 -13.61
C VAL A 22 -2.24 6.17 -12.49
N PHE A 23 -1.98 4.86 -12.59
CA PHE A 23 -2.34 3.89 -11.55
C PHE A 23 -1.68 4.24 -10.21
N LEU A 24 -0.36 4.41 -10.18
CA LEU A 24 0.38 4.75 -8.96
C LEU A 24 -0.07 6.10 -8.37
N TYR A 25 -0.34 7.09 -9.22
CA TYR A 25 -0.87 8.38 -8.77
C TYR A 25 -2.26 8.24 -8.14
N SER A 26 -3.14 7.43 -8.73
CA SER A 26 -4.54 7.27 -8.31
C SER A 26 -4.73 6.63 -6.92
N VAL A 27 -3.70 5.95 -6.41
CA VAL A 27 -3.71 5.27 -5.10
C VAL A 27 -2.90 5.99 -4.04
N LYS A 28 -2.15 7.04 -4.41
CA LYS A 28 -1.18 7.71 -3.53
C LYS A 28 -1.84 8.20 -2.23
N ASP A 29 -2.99 8.85 -2.35
CA ASP A 29 -3.67 9.46 -1.20
C ASP A 29 -4.23 8.38 -0.25
N GLN A 30 -4.68 7.25 -0.79
CA GLN A 30 -5.15 6.11 -0.02
C GLN A 30 -4.02 5.44 0.75
N VAL A 31 -2.84 5.31 0.13
CA VAL A 31 -1.64 4.78 0.80
C VAL A 31 -1.17 5.73 1.92
N GLU A 32 -1.17 7.04 1.67
CA GLU A 32 -0.82 8.02 2.70
C GLU A 32 -1.84 7.98 3.86
N TRP A 33 -3.13 7.87 3.57
CA TRP A 33 -4.17 7.72 4.60
C TRP A 33 -3.98 6.47 5.46
N VAL A 34 -3.68 5.31 4.85
CA VAL A 34 -3.41 4.07 5.61
C VAL A 34 -2.20 4.27 6.54
N LYS A 35 -1.14 4.93 6.06
CA LYS A 35 0.04 5.24 6.88
C LYS A 35 -0.32 6.15 8.06
N GLU A 36 -1.12 7.20 7.86
CA GLU A 36 -1.57 8.08 8.94
C GLU A 36 -2.39 7.31 9.99
N GLU A 37 -3.31 6.42 9.56
CA GLU A 37 -4.10 5.60 10.47
C GLU A 37 -3.23 4.59 11.25
N LEU A 38 -2.25 3.97 10.61
CA LEU A 38 -1.30 3.08 11.30
C LEU A 38 -0.48 3.84 12.36
N GLN A 39 -0.10 5.09 12.09
CA GLN A 39 0.56 5.95 13.08
C GLN A 39 -0.37 6.30 14.25
N ALA A 40 -1.65 6.57 13.97
CA ALA A 40 -2.65 6.81 15.01
C ALA A 40 -2.86 5.56 15.89
N MET A 41 -2.92 4.37 15.28
CA MET A 41 -2.99 3.09 15.99
C MET A 41 -1.75 2.85 16.86
N GLU A 42 -0.55 3.17 16.37
CA GLU A 42 0.68 3.06 17.15
C GLU A 42 0.64 3.96 18.40
N CYS A 43 0.22 5.21 18.24
CA CYS A 43 0.03 6.15 19.35
C CYS A 43 -0.99 5.61 20.37
N PHE A 44 -2.12 5.09 19.90
CA PHE A 44 -3.13 4.47 20.76
C PHE A 44 -2.55 3.28 21.55
N LEU A 45 -1.77 2.41 20.89
CA LEU A 45 -1.17 1.25 21.53
C LEU A 45 -0.17 1.65 22.62
N LYS A 46 0.66 2.68 22.38
CA LYS A 46 1.59 3.24 23.38
C LYS A 46 0.84 3.75 24.62
N ASP A 47 -0.24 4.51 24.39
CA ASP A 47 -1.09 5.02 25.46
C ASP A 47 -1.79 3.89 26.23
N ALA A 48 -2.30 2.89 25.52
CA ALA A 48 -2.97 1.74 26.11
C ALA A 48 -2.01 0.95 26.99
N ASP A 49 -0.78 0.70 26.55
CA ASP A 49 0.23 -0.03 27.33
C ASP A 49 0.57 0.67 28.65
N SER A 50 0.62 2.01 28.64
CA SER A 50 0.83 2.81 29.86
C SER A 50 -0.32 2.71 30.87
N LYS A 51 -1.55 2.47 30.38
CA LYS A 51 -2.79 2.44 31.17
C LYS A 51 -3.29 1.02 31.44
N SER A 52 -2.69 -0.01 30.84
CA SER A 52 -3.28 -1.36 30.71
C SER A 52 -3.29 -2.21 31.98
N LYS A 53 -2.71 -1.73 33.11
CA LYS A 53 -2.52 -2.52 34.35
C LYS A 53 -3.84 -3.12 34.89
N GLY A 54 -4.23 -4.27 34.35
CA GLY A 54 -5.34 -5.11 34.81
C GLY A 54 -6.68 -5.01 34.04
N ASP A 55 -6.88 -4.11 33.07
CA ASP A 55 -8.17 -4.03 32.34
C ASP A 55 -8.20 -4.94 31.10
N GLU A 56 -8.90 -6.07 31.21
CA GLU A 56 -9.07 -7.04 30.11
C GLU A 56 -9.77 -6.45 28.87
N ARG A 57 -10.60 -5.40 29.01
CA ARG A 57 -11.21 -4.73 27.86
C ARG A 57 -10.15 -3.98 27.05
N VAL A 58 -9.23 -3.30 27.75
CA VAL A 58 -8.10 -2.61 27.12
C VAL A 58 -7.19 -3.61 26.42
N LYS A 59 -6.90 -4.76 27.04
CA LYS A 59 -6.13 -5.85 26.39
C LYS A 59 -6.80 -6.38 25.13
N ASN A 60 -8.12 -6.61 25.17
CA ASN A 60 -8.85 -7.09 23.99
C ASN A 60 -8.90 -6.03 22.88
N TRP A 61 -8.98 -4.74 23.20
CA TRP A 61 -8.87 -3.66 22.23
C TRP A 61 -7.48 -3.58 21.60
N VAL A 62 -6.42 -3.65 22.41
CA VAL A 62 -5.02 -3.70 21.93
C VAL A 62 -4.81 -4.85 20.95
N ARG A 63 -5.36 -6.04 21.25
CA ARG A 63 -5.31 -7.19 20.35
C ARG A 63 -5.97 -6.91 19.00
N GLN A 64 -7.18 -6.34 19.01
CA GLN A 64 -7.91 -6.02 17.78
C GLN A 64 -7.20 -4.96 16.93
N VAL A 65 -6.65 -3.92 17.57
CA VAL A 65 -5.90 -2.88 16.85
C VAL A 65 -4.65 -3.46 16.18
N ARG A 66 -3.91 -4.35 16.87
CA ARG A 66 -2.77 -5.06 16.25
C ARG A 66 -3.20 -5.93 15.07
N GLU A 67 -4.31 -6.65 15.21
CA GLU A 67 -4.83 -7.49 14.13
C GLU A 67 -5.22 -6.66 12.90
N ILE A 68 -5.84 -5.49 13.09
CA ILE A 68 -6.17 -4.57 11.99
C ILE A 68 -4.89 -4.02 11.35
N ALA A 69 -3.89 -3.65 12.15
CA ALA A 69 -2.62 -3.15 11.64
C ALA A 69 -1.90 -4.19 10.76
N TYR A 70 -1.83 -5.45 11.19
CA TYR A 70 -1.25 -6.54 10.39
C TYR A 70 -2.02 -6.79 9.09
N ARG A 71 -3.36 -6.76 9.14
CA ARG A 71 -4.16 -6.89 7.90
C ARG A 71 -3.91 -5.73 6.93
N ALA A 72 -3.73 -4.52 7.44
CA ALA A 72 -3.40 -3.37 6.59
C ALA A 72 -2.00 -3.52 5.97
N GLU A 73 -1.02 -4.02 6.74
CA GLU A 73 0.32 -4.38 6.23
C GLU A 73 0.23 -5.42 5.12
N ASP A 74 -0.46 -6.55 5.33
CA ASP A 74 -0.64 -7.62 4.33
C ASP A 74 -1.27 -7.08 3.03
N LEU A 75 -2.27 -6.20 3.15
CA LEU A 75 -2.93 -5.59 2.00
C LEU A 75 -1.98 -4.68 1.22
N VAL A 76 -1.19 -3.86 1.90
CA VAL A 76 -0.20 -2.98 1.25
C VAL A 76 0.90 -3.81 0.59
N GLU A 77 1.39 -4.87 1.25
CA GLU A 77 2.38 -5.78 0.68
C GLU A 77 1.85 -6.44 -0.60
N SER A 78 0.60 -6.94 -0.58
CA SER A 78 -0.02 -7.53 -1.78
C SER A 78 -0.13 -6.54 -2.94
N PHE A 79 -0.44 -5.27 -2.63
CA PHE A 79 -0.51 -4.21 -3.64
C PHE A 79 0.85 -3.92 -4.27
N VAL A 80 1.92 -3.88 -3.45
CA VAL A 80 3.29 -3.66 -3.94
C VAL A 80 3.73 -4.81 -4.83
N LEU A 81 3.46 -6.06 -4.45
CA LEU A 81 3.77 -7.24 -5.26
C LEU A 81 3.02 -7.23 -6.60
N ASP A 82 1.75 -6.82 -6.60
CA ASP A 82 0.96 -6.67 -7.83
C ASP A 82 1.52 -5.56 -8.73
N ALA A 83 1.95 -4.44 -8.15
CA ALA A 83 2.58 -3.33 -8.88
C ALA A 83 3.94 -3.74 -9.46
N ASP A 84 4.79 -4.42 -8.69
CA ASP A 84 6.08 -4.95 -9.14
C ASP A 84 5.89 -5.98 -10.26
N GLY A 85 4.88 -6.86 -10.15
CA GLY A 85 4.51 -7.80 -11.21
C GLY A 85 4.07 -7.09 -12.49
N ARG A 86 3.37 -5.96 -12.39
CA ARG A 86 3.03 -5.12 -13.55
C ARG A 86 4.29 -4.50 -14.16
N LEU A 87 5.17 -3.93 -13.36
CA LEU A 87 6.44 -3.33 -13.81
C LEU A 87 7.36 -4.37 -14.49
N ALA A 88 7.44 -5.58 -13.95
CA ALA A 88 8.22 -6.68 -14.53
C ALA A 88 7.70 -7.14 -15.90
N ASN A 89 6.40 -6.98 -16.18
CA ASN A 89 5.80 -7.28 -17.48
C ASN A 89 6.03 -6.16 -18.53
N LEU A 90 6.65 -5.03 -18.15
CA LEU A 90 6.98 -3.91 -19.03
C LEU A 90 8.41 -3.97 -19.60
N ILE A 91 9.29 -4.80 -19.02
CA ILE A 91 10.73 -4.92 -19.36
C ILE A 91 10.97 -6.20 -20.15
#